data_AF-A0A6S4Q735-F1
#
_entry.id   AF-A0A6S4Q735-F1
#
_cell.length_a   1.000
_cell.length_b   1.000
_cell.length_c   1.000
_cell.angle_alpha   90.00
_cell.angle_beta   90.00
_cell.angle_gamma   90.00
#
_symmetry.space_group_name_H-M   'P 1'
#
loop_
_entity.id
_entity.type
_entity.pdbx_description
1 polymer ?
#
loop_
_entity_poly.entity_id
_entity_poly.type
_entity_poly.pdbx_seq_one_letter_code
_entity_poly.pdbx_strand_id
1 'polypeptide(L)'
;MEYVVNKKELFNKLLAYIFPEFTNKVTWFVIISGVALLSSSFIEEILRALINENFNLKLTDGNDSVIGAVIIGFGLLHNYGYVREKNKVPYDVVAHEKLKRDLEHDTKLFNKINSWIPEGNFKGFIEHVLANHSYVSHLENPRDYFYYDGDKSDNNFVNEELNSLKQALHGSFMKFEDFKAVHFFVHGPARSDDSLYLCMHPEWNTDRGGYPSSEEDKRYGELTSELNTLGRDVIKKYDEYRLAIKRVLSI
;
A
#
# COMPACT_ATOMS: atom_id res chain seq x y z
N MET A 1 -23.28 15.44 12.43
CA MET A 1 -22.89 14.41 13.40
C MET A 1 -22.11 15.15 14.49
N GLU A 2 -22.75 15.44 15.61
CA GLU A 2 -22.16 16.24 16.70
C GLU A 2 -21.03 15.44 17.37
N TYR A 3 -19.82 15.98 17.34
CA TYR A 3 -18.69 15.45 18.09
C TYR A 3 -18.93 15.71 19.57
N VAL A 4 -19.52 14.73 20.27
CA VAL A 4 -19.54 14.72 21.73
C VAL A 4 -18.11 14.44 22.20
N VAL A 5 -17.34 15.50 22.41
CA VAL A 5 -16.01 15.41 23.01
C VAL A 5 -16.17 14.82 24.41
N ASN A 6 -15.70 13.58 24.59
CA ASN A 6 -15.72 12.89 25.85
C ASN A 6 -14.85 13.66 26.85
N LYS A 7 -15.48 14.36 27.81
CA LYS A 7 -14.80 15.20 28.81
C LYS A 7 -13.68 14.45 29.55
N LYS A 8 -13.80 13.12 29.69
CA LYS A 8 -12.80 12.26 30.32
C LYS A 8 -11.53 12.12 29.45
N GLU A 9 -11.68 12.09 28.14
CA GLU A 9 -10.55 12.02 27.20
C GLU A 9 -9.83 13.37 27.08
N LEU A 10 -10.58 14.47 27.09
CA LEU A 10 -10.02 15.82 27.12
C LEU A 10 -9.27 16.07 28.44
N PHE A 11 -9.83 15.63 29.57
CA PHE A 11 -9.20 15.71 30.89
C PHE A 11 -7.93 14.86 30.98
N ASN A 12 -7.93 13.64 30.43
CA ASN A 12 -6.74 12.80 30.37
C ASN A 12 -5.64 13.39 29.47
N LYS A 13 -6.01 14.01 28.33
CA LYS A 13 -5.07 14.74 27.46
C LYS A 13 -4.50 15.99 28.15
N LEU A 14 -5.32 16.74 28.90
CA LEU A 14 -4.88 17.87 29.71
C LEU A 14 -3.97 17.44 30.86
N LEU A 15 -4.31 16.36 31.56
CA LEU A 15 -3.47 15.76 32.60
C LEU A 15 -2.13 15.27 32.03
N ALA A 16 -2.12 14.62 30.86
CA ALA A 16 -0.88 14.21 30.20
C ALA A 16 -0.03 15.40 29.73
N TYR A 17 -0.65 16.55 29.47
CA TYR A 17 0.05 17.78 29.09
C TYR A 17 0.62 18.53 30.31
N ILE A 18 -0.11 18.54 31.44
CA ILE A 18 0.29 19.21 32.69
C ILE A 18 1.23 18.30 33.53
N PHE A 19 1.05 16.99 33.46
CA PHE A 19 1.85 15.97 34.12
C PHE A 19 2.31 14.93 33.09
N PRO A 20 3.32 15.26 32.24
CA PRO A 20 3.97 14.24 31.43
C PRO A 20 4.47 13.14 32.37
N GLU A 21 4.45 11.87 31.94
CA GLU A 21 4.90 10.74 32.75
C GLU A 21 6.38 10.93 33.17
N PHE A 22 6.61 11.61 34.30
CA PHE A 22 7.92 11.80 34.90
C PHE A 22 8.36 10.47 35.55
N THR A 23 8.65 9.48 34.72
CA THR A 23 8.98 8.11 35.15
C THR A 23 10.36 7.98 35.83
N ASN A 24 11.20 9.02 35.81
CA ASN A 24 12.55 8.95 36.37
C ASN A 24 12.63 9.60 37.75
N LYS A 25 12.98 8.81 38.79
CA LYS A 25 13.22 9.26 40.17
C LYS A 25 14.24 10.42 40.25
N VAL A 26 15.20 10.45 39.33
CA VAL A 26 16.22 11.51 39.22
C VAL A 26 15.59 12.84 38.81
N THR A 27 14.63 12.84 37.89
CA THR A 27 13.96 14.06 37.43
C THR A 27 13.10 14.67 38.55
N TRP A 28 12.40 13.84 39.32
CA TRP A 28 11.69 14.30 40.52
C TRP A 28 12.64 14.87 41.57
N PHE A 29 13.78 14.21 41.82
CA PHE A 29 14.78 14.70 42.76
C PHE A 29 15.34 16.08 42.35
N VAL A 30 15.63 16.27 41.06
CA VAL A 30 16.12 17.53 40.50
C VAL A 30 15.06 18.65 40.59
N ILE A 31 13.81 18.35 40.25
CA ILE A 31 12.70 19.33 40.34
C ILE A 31 12.43 19.70 41.80
N ILE A 32 12.33 18.72 42.71
CA ILE A 32 12.09 18.97 44.13
C ILE A 32 13.24 19.79 44.73
N SER A 33 14.50 19.47 44.39
CA SER A 33 15.66 20.24 44.85
C SER A 33 15.67 21.66 44.30
N GLY A 34 15.32 21.86 43.03
CA GLY A 34 15.21 23.18 42.43
C GLY A 34 14.06 24.01 43.03
N VAL A 35 12.91 23.40 43.31
CA VAL A 35 11.79 24.04 44.02
C VAL A 35 12.18 24.39 45.46
N ALA A 36 12.91 23.50 46.15
CA ALA A 36 13.41 23.76 47.49
C ALA A 36 14.37 24.98 47.51
N LEU A 37 15.26 25.10 46.52
CA LEU A 37 16.17 26.25 46.35
C LEU A 37 15.45 27.53 45.91
N LEU A 38 14.34 27.45 45.16
CA LEU A 38 13.49 28.62 44.90
C LEU A 38 12.73 29.05 46.15
N SER A 39 12.30 28.09 46.97
CA SER A 39 11.59 28.36 48.22
C SER A 39 12.50 28.83 49.35
N SER A 40 13.82 28.57 49.27
CA SER A 40 14.77 29.11 50.24
C SER A 40 14.77 30.63 50.21
N SER A 41 14.72 31.25 49.02
CA SER A 41 14.61 32.71 48.88
C SER A 41 13.31 33.30 49.45
N PHE A 42 12.17 32.60 49.34
CA PHE A 42 10.89 33.12 49.85
C PHE A 42 10.78 32.98 51.38
N ILE A 43 11.26 31.87 51.94
CA ILE A 43 11.35 31.67 53.40
C ILE A 43 12.44 32.56 54.00
N GLU A 44 13.55 32.75 53.29
CA GLU A 44 14.62 33.66 53.68
C GLU A 44 14.17 35.12 53.63
N GLU A 45 13.31 35.54 52.70
CA GLU A 45 12.70 36.88 52.71
C GLU A 45 11.75 37.09 53.90
N ILE A 46 10.92 36.09 54.23
CA ILE A 46 10.04 36.15 55.42
C ILE A 46 10.88 36.19 56.71
N LEU A 47 11.94 35.38 56.80
CA LEU A 47 12.88 35.40 57.92
C LEU A 47 13.69 36.70 57.96
N ARG A 48 14.13 37.25 56.83
CA ARG A 48 14.80 38.57 56.74
C ARG A 48 13.89 39.69 57.19
N ALA A 49 12.60 39.66 56.84
CA ALA A 49 11.63 40.65 57.30
C ALA A 49 11.41 40.58 58.83
N LEU A 50 11.29 39.37 59.39
CA LEU A 50 11.12 39.15 60.84
C LEU A 50 12.40 39.40 61.66
N ILE A 51 13.58 39.14 61.09
CA ILE A 51 14.88 39.26 61.76
C ILE A 51 15.41 40.70 61.65
N ASN A 52 15.25 41.40 60.52
CA ASN A 52 15.67 42.82 60.41
C ASN A 52 14.88 43.76 61.33
N GLU A 53 13.67 43.39 61.75
CA GLU A 53 12.89 44.16 62.72
C GLU A 53 13.46 44.09 64.15
N ASN A 54 14.27 43.06 64.47
CA ASN A 54 14.74 42.82 65.84
C ASN A 54 16.26 42.61 66.01
N PHE A 55 16.99 42.13 65.00
CA PHE A 55 18.41 41.76 65.10
C PHE A 55 19.13 42.03 63.78
N ASN A 56 19.88 43.13 63.75
CA ASN A 56 20.56 43.71 62.59
C ASN A 56 21.75 42.82 62.09
N LEU A 57 21.47 41.63 61.56
CA LEU A 57 22.47 40.67 61.07
C LEU A 57 22.34 40.47 59.55
N LYS A 58 23.44 40.67 58.83
CA LYS A 58 23.54 40.42 57.38
C LYS A 58 23.96 38.97 57.13
N LEU A 59 23.06 38.20 56.51
CA LEU A 59 23.35 36.89 55.91
C LEU A 59 23.36 36.98 54.37
N THR A 60 24.11 36.05 53.79
CA THR A 60 24.88 36.02 52.53
C THR A 60 24.15 36.15 51.18
N ASP A 61 24.95 36.16 50.11
CA ASP A 61 24.72 36.63 48.72
C ASP A 61 23.73 35.79 47.87
N GLY A 62 22.43 36.09 47.98
CA GLY A 62 21.50 36.47 46.90
C GLY A 62 21.32 35.65 45.60
N ASN A 63 21.98 34.51 45.36
CA ASN A 63 21.96 33.85 44.04
C ASN A 63 21.27 32.46 43.99
N ASP A 64 20.72 32.00 45.12
CA ASP A 64 20.13 30.67 45.25
C ASP A 64 18.90 30.45 44.36
N SER A 65 18.09 31.50 44.15
CA SER A 65 16.91 31.45 43.27
C SER A 65 17.28 31.24 41.81
N VAL A 66 18.38 31.85 41.35
CA VAL A 66 18.87 31.69 39.97
C VAL A 66 19.40 30.27 39.78
N ILE A 67 20.12 29.74 40.76
CA ILE A 67 20.62 28.36 40.74
C ILE A 67 19.44 27.37 40.73
N GLY A 68 18.42 27.59 41.55
CA GLY A 68 17.19 26.77 41.56
C GLY A 68 16.46 26.76 40.22
N ALA A 69 16.30 27.92 39.57
CA ALA A 69 15.69 28.04 38.25
C ALA A 69 16.48 27.30 37.16
N VAL A 70 17.82 27.38 37.20
CA VAL A 70 18.70 26.67 36.27
C VAL A 70 18.58 25.15 36.42
N ILE A 71 18.51 24.66 37.66
CA ILE A 71 18.35 23.22 37.95
C ILE A 71 17.01 22.68 37.42
N ILE A 72 15.92 23.44 37.60
CA ILE A 72 14.62 23.09 37.03
C ILE A 72 14.69 23.06 35.50
N GLY A 73 15.35 24.04 34.89
CA GLY A 73 15.59 24.07 33.44
C GLY A 73 16.30 22.83 32.93
N PHE A 74 17.36 22.38 33.61
CA PHE A 74 18.07 21.14 33.27
C PHE A 74 17.18 19.90 33.44
N GLY A 75 16.37 19.83 34.51
CA GLY A 75 15.43 18.74 34.74
C GLY A 75 14.38 18.61 33.63
N LEU A 76 13.85 19.74 33.16
CA LEU A 76 12.89 19.80 32.06
C LEU A 76 13.53 19.44 30.71
N LEU A 77 14.74 19.95 30.41
CA LEU A 77 15.48 19.62 29.19
C LEU A 77 15.84 18.12 29.12
N HIS A 78 16.29 17.56 30.24
CA HIS A 78 16.56 16.13 30.35
C HIS A 78 15.28 15.31 30.11
N ASN A 79 14.15 15.71 30.71
CA ASN A 79 12.88 15.02 30.51
C ASN A 79 12.40 15.10 29.06
N TYR A 80 12.52 16.27 28.43
CA TYR A 80 12.20 16.45 27.02
C TYR A 80 13.05 15.55 26.12
N GLY A 81 14.36 15.49 26.36
CA GLY A 81 15.27 14.59 25.64
C GLY A 81 14.91 13.12 25.83
N TYR A 82 14.62 12.71 27.07
CA TYR A 82 14.26 11.34 27.42
C TYR A 82 12.93 10.91 26.78
N VAL A 83 11.89 11.74 26.85
CA VAL A 83 10.59 11.47 26.21
C VAL A 83 10.74 11.38 24.69
N ARG A 84 11.56 12.26 24.08
CA ARG A 84 11.84 12.20 22.64
C ARG A 84 12.55 10.91 22.25
N GLU A 85 13.53 10.46 23.03
CA GLU A 85 14.26 9.21 22.73
C GLU A 85 13.39 7.97 22.95
N LYS A 86 12.59 7.94 24.02
CA LYS A 86 11.63 6.86 24.31
C LYS A 86 10.54 6.76 23.25
N ASN A 87 10.14 7.88 22.65
CA ASN A 87 9.11 7.95 21.62
C ASN A 87 9.66 7.81 20.19
N LYS A 88 10.98 7.63 19.99
CA LYS A 88 11.50 7.21 18.69
C LYS A 88 11.03 5.79 18.44
N VAL A 89 10.07 5.64 17.53
CA VAL A 89 9.73 4.32 16.98
C VAL A 89 11.00 3.79 16.30
N PRO A 90 11.48 2.59 16.66
CA PRO A 90 12.67 2.02 16.03
C PRO A 90 12.46 1.97 14.52
N TYR A 91 13.51 2.30 13.75
CA TYR A 91 13.46 2.25 12.29
C TYR A 91 12.94 0.89 11.78
N ASP A 92 13.33 -0.20 12.44
CA ASP A 92 12.90 -1.56 12.12
C ASP A 92 11.38 -1.75 12.26
N VAL A 93 10.73 -1.09 13.23
CA VAL A 93 9.27 -1.14 13.41
C VAL A 93 8.58 -0.39 12.28
N VAL A 94 9.08 0.80 11.90
CA VAL A 94 8.53 1.57 10.78
C VAL A 94 8.71 0.83 9.45
N ALA A 95 9.87 0.21 9.24
CA ALA A 95 10.15 -0.60 8.07
C ALA A 95 9.24 -1.83 7.99
N HIS A 96 9.02 -2.52 9.12
CA HIS A 96 8.13 -3.67 9.20
C HIS A 96 6.67 -3.30 8.96
N GLU A 97 6.18 -2.21 9.53
CA GLU A 97 4.82 -1.70 9.28
C GLU A 97 4.61 -1.25 7.83
N LYS A 98 5.63 -0.64 7.21
CA LYS A 98 5.58 -0.31 5.79
C LYS A 98 5.49 -1.59 4.95
N LEU A 99 6.39 -2.55 5.16
CA LEU A 99 6.39 -3.83 4.44
C LEU A 99 5.04 -4.54 4.56
N LYS A 100 4.45 -4.58 5.76
CA LYS A 100 3.14 -5.17 5.99
C LYS A 100 2.05 -4.48 5.17
N ARG A 101 2.03 -3.14 5.14
CA ARG A 101 1.07 -2.37 4.33
C ARG A 101 1.25 -2.61 2.84
N ASP A 102 2.50 -2.67 2.37
CA ASP A 102 2.83 -2.93 0.97
C ASP A 102 2.35 -4.34 0.55
N LEU A 103 2.60 -5.36 1.40
CA LEU A 103 2.10 -6.73 1.17
C LEU A 103 0.57 -6.83 1.20
N GLU A 104 -0.09 -6.15 2.14
CA GLU A 104 -1.56 -6.12 2.22
C GLU A 104 -2.18 -5.45 0.98
N HIS A 105 -1.58 -4.36 0.50
CA HIS A 105 -1.97 -3.70 -0.73
C HIS A 105 -1.85 -4.66 -1.93
N ASP A 106 -0.66 -5.22 -2.14
CA ASP A 106 -0.37 -6.07 -3.27
C ASP A 106 -1.19 -7.36 -3.25
N THR A 107 -1.47 -7.92 -2.07
CA THR A 107 -2.38 -9.06 -1.90
C THR A 107 -3.81 -8.73 -2.33
N LYS A 108 -4.34 -7.56 -1.93
CA LYS A 108 -5.68 -7.12 -2.34
C LYS A 108 -5.75 -6.92 -3.85
N LEU A 109 -4.72 -6.30 -4.44
CA LEU A 109 -4.64 -6.08 -5.87
C LEU A 109 -4.55 -7.41 -6.64
N PHE A 110 -3.74 -8.35 -6.17
CA PHE A 110 -3.66 -9.69 -6.74
C PHE A 110 -5.03 -10.38 -6.73
N ASN A 111 -5.74 -10.37 -5.60
CA ASN A 111 -7.06 -10.99 -5.50
C ASN A 111 -8.07 -10.36 -6.47
N LYS A 112 -8.01 -9.03 -6.66
CA LYS A 112 -8.80 -8.31 -7.66
C LYS A 112 -8.47 -8.78 -9.07
N ILE A 113 -7.20 -8.79 -9.46
CA ILE A 113 -6.76 -9.25 -10.80
C ILE A 113 -7.11 -10.72 -11.02
N ASN A 114 -6.89 -11.58 -10.02
CA ASN A 114 -7.21 -13.01 -10.08
C ASN A 114 -8.72 -13.27 -10.25
N SER A 115 -9.59 -12.35 -9.81
CA SER A 115 -11.03 -12.44 -10.08
C SER A 115 -11.38 -12.18 -11.55
N TRP A 116 -10.55 -11.41 -12.27
CA TRP A 116 -10.72 -11.13 -13.70
C TRP A 116 -10.14 -12.23 -14.57
N ILE A 117 -8.97 -12.73 -14.21
CA ILE A 117 -8.21 -13.73 -14.97
C ILE A 117 -7.84 -14.95 -14.11
N PRO A 118 -8.82 -15.70 -13.58
CA PRO A 118 -8.51 -16.90 -12.80
C PRO A 118 -7.85 -17.95 -13.69
N GLU A 119 -6.80 -18.58 -13.17
CA GLU A 119 -5.84 -19.40 -13.93
C GLU A 119 -6.46 -20.42 -14.87
N GLY A 120 -7.34 -21.29 -14.37
CA GLY A 120 -7.98 -22.32 -15.21
C GLY A 120 -8.83 -21.73 -16.34
N ASN A 121 -9.61 -20.67 -16.05
CA ASN A 121 -10.48 -20.06 -17.06
C ASN A 121 -9.69 -19.22 -18.06
N PHE A 122 -8.65 -18.52 -17.59
CA PHE A 122 -7.85 -17.65 -18.44
C PHE A 122 -7.01 -18.44 -19.42
N LYS A 123 -6.21 -19.42 -18.95
CA LYS A 123 -5.39 -20.26 -19.83
C LYS A 123 -6.25 -21.13 -20.73
N GLY A 124 -7.31 -21.72 -20.19
CA GLY A 124 -8.25 -22.53 -20.96
C GLY A 124 -8.93 -21.74 -22.09
N PHE A 125 -9.23 -20.46 -21.88
CA PHE A 125 -9.72 -19.59 -22.95
C PHE A 125 -8.68 -19.40 -24.05
N ILE A 126 -7.45 -19.03 -23.71
CA ILE A 126 -6.38 -18.83 -24.72
C ILE A 126 -6.17 -20.12 -25.51
N GLU A 127 -6.00 -21.25 -24.82
CA GLU A 127 -5.83 -22.57 -25.44
C GLU A 127 -7.01 -22.95 -26.35
N HIS A 128 -8.24 -22.64 -25.93
CA HIS A 128 -9.42 -22.86 -26.76
C HIS A 128 -9.37 -22.07 -28.07
N VAL A 129 -9.00 -20.78 -28.00
CA VAL A 129 -8.86 -19.94 -29.20
C VAL A 129 -7.76 -20.46 -30.10
N LEU A 130 -6.61 -20.84 -29.53
CA LEU A 130 -5.49 -21.41 -30.29
C LEU A 130 -5.85 -22.72 -30.99
N ALA A 131 -6.61 -23.58 -30.32
CA ALA A 131 -6.97 -24.89 -30.88
C ALA A 131 -8.12 -24.82 -31.89
N ASN A 132 -9.11 -23.95 -31.66
CA ASN A 132 -10.35 -23.94 -32.46
C ASN A 132 -10.44 -22.76 -33.42
N HIS A 133 -9.53 -21.78 -33.32
CA HIS A 133 -9.59 -20.52 -34.07
C HIS A 133 -10.97 -19.85 -33.97
N SER A 134 -11.60 -19.98 -32.80
CA SER A 134 -12.93 -19.43 -32.54
C SER A 134 -13.15 -19.13 -31.07
N TYR A 135 -14.10 -18.24 -30.77
CA TYR A 135 -14.60 -17.99 -29.42
C TYR A 135 -16.02 -17.42 -29.43
N VAL A 136 -16.65 -17.41 -28.27
CA VAL A 136 -17.92 -16.71 -28.04
C VAL A 136 -17.61 -15.38 -27.34
N SER A 137 -18.10 -14.28 -27.91
CA SER A 137 -18.05 -12.96 -27.26
C SER A 137 -19.17 -12.87 -26.23
N HIS A 138 -18.83 -12.40 -25.02
CA HIS A 138 -19.82 -12.10 -24.00
C HIS A 138 -19.67 -10.63 -23.62
N LEU A 139 -20.80 -9.93 -23.47
CA LEU A 139 -20.84 -8.50 -23.11
C LEU A 139 -20.17 -8.20 -21.76
N GLU A 140 -20.08 -9.19 -20.87
CA GLU A 140 -19.54 -9.04 -19.52
C GLU A 140 -18.46 -10.10 -19.23
N ASN A 141 -17.42 -10.13 -20.05
CA ASN A 141 -16.32 -11.06 -19.82
C ASN A 141 -15.37 -10.49 -18.76
N PRO A 142 -15.09 -11.20 -17.65
CA PRO A 142 -14.18 -10.70 -16.63
C PRO A 142 -12.78 -10.37 -17.15
N ARG A 143 -12.35 -10.99 -18.26
CA ARG A 143 -11.07 -10.71 -18.92
C ARG A 143 -11.03 -9.32 -19.56
N ASP A 144 -12.18 -8.75 -19.93
CA ASP A 144 -12.26 -7.42 -20.50
C ASP A 144 -11.85 -6.37 -19.46
N TYR A 145 -12.13 -6.61 -18.17
CA TYR A 145 -11.59 -5.76 -17.11
C TYR A 145 -10.06 -5.79 -17.09
N PHE A 146 -9.43 -6.95 -17.30
CA PHE A 146 -7.98 -6.99 -17.38
C PHE A 146 -7.47 -6.24 -18.62
N TYR A 147 -8.13 -6.37 -19.78
CA TYR A 147 -7.80 -5.62 -20.99
C TYR A 147 -7.88 -4.09 -20.78
N TYR A 148 -9.01 -3.58 -20.27
CA TYR A 148 -9.23 -2.13 -20.12
C TYR A 148 -8.57 -1.51 -18.89
N ASP A 149 -8.48 -2.26 -17.78
CA ASP A 149 -8.09 -1.71 -16.48
C ASP A 149 -6.73 -2.20 -16.01
N GLY A 150 -6.14 -3.21 -16.64
CA GLY A 150 -4.91 -3.85 -16.19
C GLY A 150 -3.72 -2.90 -16.03
N ASP A 151 -3.66 -1.80 -16.79
CA ASP A 151 -2.57 -0.80 -16.72
C ASP A 151 -2.96 0.55 -16.11
N LYS A 152 -4.15 0.65 -15.50
CA LYS A 152 -4.50 1.85 -14.73
C LYS A 152 -3.55 2.01 -13.54
N SER A 153 -3.21 3.26 -13.20
CA SER A 153 -2.31 3.59 -12.07
C SER A 153 -2.72 2.94 -10.76
N ASP A 154 -4.02 2.84 -10.51
CA ASP A 154 -4.61 2.28 -9.30
C ASP A 154 -4.50 0.75 -9.22
N ASN A 155 -4.04 0.11 -10.31
CA ASN A 155 -3.82 -1.32 -10.43
C ASN A 155 -2.32 -1.68 -10.57
N ASN A 156 -1.43 -0.82 -10.07
CA ASN A 156 -0.01 -1.10 -10.01
C ASN A 156 0.39 -1.71 -8.67
N PHE A 157 1.23 -2.74 -8.72
CA PHE A 157 1.83 -3.31 -7.51
C PHE A 157 2.88 -2.35 -6.94
N VAL A 158 3.00 -2.32 -5.61
CA VAL A 158 4.11 -1.62 -4.94
C VAL A 158 5.41 -2.39 -5.18
N ASN A 159 5.34 -3.72 -5.19
CA ASN A 159 6.47 -4.55 -5.60
C ASN A 159 6.76 -4.39 -7.10
N GLU A 160 7.93 -3.85 -7.42
CA GLU A 160 8.35 -3.55 -8.79
C GLU A 160 8.41 -4.78 -9.70
N GLU A 161 8.81 -5.94 -9.15
CA GLU A 161 8.86 -7.18 -9.91
C GLU A 161 7.45 -7.65 -10.31
N LEU A 162 6.53 -7.69 -9.34
CA LEU A 162 5.13 -8.03 -9.61
C LEU A 162 4.51 -7.06 -10.61
N ASN A 163 4.81 -5.76 -10.48
CA ASN A 163 4.27 -4.75 -11.38
C ASN A 163 4.79 -4.94 -12.81
N SER A 164 6.11 -5.14 -12.97
CA SER A 164 6.74 -5.36 -14.26
C SER A 164 6.19 -6.60 -14.97
N LEU A 165 6.03 -7.71 -14.24
CA LEU A 165 5.46 -8.94 -14.79
C LEU A 165 3.97 -8.79 -15.14
N LYS A 166 3.19 -8.09 -14.30
CA LYS A 166 1.79 -7.74 -14.61
C LYS A 166 1.71 -6.90 -15.88
N GLN A 167 2.58 -5.90 -16.06
CA GLN A 167 2.59 -5.06 -17.26
C GLN A 167 2.99 -5.85 -18.50
N ALA A 168 3.97 -6.75 -18.38
CA ALA A 168 4.37 -7.63 -19.48
C ALA A 168 3.22 -8.57 -19.90
N LEU A 169 2.49 -9.15 -18.94
CA LEU A 169 1.30 -9.96 -19.19
C LEU A 169 0.17 -9.14 -19.83
N HIS A 170 -0.11 -7.94 -19.31
CA HIS A 170 -1.15 -7.07 -19.85
C HIS A 170 -0.83 -6.69 -21.30
N GLY A 171 0.41 -6.29 -21.58
CA GLY A 171 0.86 -5.95 -22.93
C GLY A 171 0.83 -7.11 -23.91
N SER A 172 1.15 -8.34 -23.49
CA SER A 172 1.02 -9.52 -24.36
C SER A 172 -0.45 -9.87 -24.60
N PHE A 173 -1.32 -9.76 -23.58
CA PHE A 173 -2.74 -10.01 -23.72
C PHE A 173 -3.43 -8.99 -24.63
N MET A 174 -3.04 -7.71 -24.56
CA MET A 174 -3.53 -6.69 -25.49
C MET A 174 -3.23 -7.04 -26.93
N LYS A 175 -1.99 -7.44 -27.26
CA LYS A 175 -1.63 -7.84 -28.63
C LYS A 175 -2.46 -9.02 -29.13
N PHE A 176 -2.73 -9.99 -28.26
CA PHE A 176 -3.58 -11.13 -28.57
C PHE A 176 -5.04 -10.70 -28.84
N GLU A 177 -5.59 -9.80 -28.02
CA GLU A 177 -6.93 -9.26 -28.21
C GLU A 177 -7.03 -8.37 -29.47
N ASP A 178 -6.00 -7.56 -29.75
CA ASP A 178 -5.94 -6.72 -30.96
C ASP A 178 -5.90 -7.58 -32.23
N PHE A 179 -5.12 -8.67 -32.23
CA PHE A 179 -5.13 -9.64 -33.33
C PHE A 179 -6.54 -10.22 -33.55
N LYS A 180 -7.20 -10.63 -32.45
CA LYS A 180 -8.57 -11.15 -32.53
C LYS A 180 -9.55 -10.12 -33.11
N ALA A 181 -9.44 -8.87 -32.69
CA ALA A 181 -10.31 -7.79 -33.16
C ALA A 181 -10.22 -7.56 -34.68
N VAL A 182 -9.07 -7.85 -35.29
CA VAL A 182 -8.83 -7.65 -36.72
C VAL A 182 -9.15 -8.91 -37.54
N HIS A 183 -8.89 -10.10 -37.00
CA HIS A 183 -8.91 -11.35 -37.77
C HIS A 183 -10.07 -12.28 -37.47
N PHE A 184 -10.89 -11.99 -36.44
CA PHE A 184 -12.04 -12.81 -36.08
C PHE A 184 -13.36 -12.13 -36.47
N PHE A 185 -14.19 -12.87 -37.19
CA PHE A 185 -15.44 -12.38 -37.77
C PHE A 185 -16.63 -13.20 -37.27
N VAL A 186 -17.80 -12.57 -37.24
CA VAL A 186 -19.04 -13.22 -36.84
C VAL A 186 -19.33 -14.38 -37.78
N HIS A 187 -19.58 -15.56 -37.21
CA HIS A 187 -19.83 -16.78 -37.95
C HIS A 187 -21.04 -17.53 -37.37
N GLY A 188 -21.88 -18.05 -38.26
CA GLY A 188 -23.09 -18.79 -37.87
C GLY A 188 -24.29 -17.90 -37.53
N PRO A 189 -25.40 -18.50 -37.08
CA PRO A 189 -26.63 -17.77 -36.76
C PRO A 189 -26.48 -16.94 -35.48
N ALA A 190 -27.31 -15.90 -35.37
CA ALA A 190 -27.44 -15.14 -34.13
C ALA A 190 -27.84 -16.05 -32.96
N ARG A 191 -27.27 -15.80 -31.79
CA ARG A 191 -27.51 -16.58 -30.57
C ARG A 191 -28.55 -15.87 -29.70
N SER A 192 -29.29 -16.64 -28.91
CA SER A 192 -30.39 -16.11 -28.07
C SER A 192 -29.93 -15.27 -26.88
N ASP A 193 -28.64 -15.33 -26.54
CA ASP A 193 -27.99 -14.62 -25.44
C ASP A 193 -27.22 -13.38 -25.91
N ASP A 194 -27.50 -12.90 -27.13
CA ASP A 194 -26.82 -11.79 -27.83
C ASP A 194 -25.30 -11.96 -27.99
N SER A 195 -24.76 -13.14 -27.67
CA SER A 195 -23.35 -13.45 -27.88
C SER A 195 -23.04 -13.67 -29.36
N LEU A 196 -21.89 -13.16 -29.82
CA LEU A 196 -21.41 -13.44 -31.18
C LEU A 196 -20.44 -14.62 -31.13
N TYR A 197 -20.68 -15.61 -31.98
CA TYR A 197 -19.67 -16.63 -32.28
C TYR A 197 -18.71 -16.08 -33.32
N LEU A 198 -17.44 -16.00 -32.97
CA LEU A 198 -16.39 -15.35 -33.74
C LEU A 198 -15.37 -16.39 -34.17
N CYS A 199 -15.03 -16.42 -35.45
CA CYS A 199 -14.05 -17.34 -36.04
C CYS A 199 -12.97 -16.57 -36.80
N MET A 200 -11.73 -17.03 -36.74
CA MET A 200 -10.66 -16.48 -37.56
C MET A 200 -10.96 -16.78 -39.03
N HIS A 201 -11.11 -15.75 -39.86
CA HIS A 201 -11.34 -15.85 -41.32
C HIS A 201 -12.13 -17.10 -41.76
N PRO A 202 -13.43 -17.22 -41.41
CA PRO A 202 -14.21 -18.44 -41.65
C PRO A 202 -14.27 -18.83 -43.14
N GLU A 203 -14.17 -17.88 -44.05
CA GLU A 203 -14.10 -18.07 -45.50
C GLU A 203 -12.83 -18.80 -45.96
N TRP A 204 -11.74 -18.70 -45.18
CA TRP A 204 -10.47 -19.39 -45.44
C TRP A 204 -10.32 -20.70 -44.66
N ASN A 205 -11.23 -21.00 -43.74
CA ASN A 205 -11.18 -22.18 -42.89
C ASN A 205 -12.17 -23.26 -43.38
N THR A 206 -11.64 -24.38 -43.88
CA THR A 206 -12.45 -25.51 -44.36
C THR A 206 -13.35 -26.13 -43.28
N ASP A 207 -12.89 -26.14 -42.02
CA ASP A 207 -13.67 -26.64 -40.87
C ASP A 207 -14.81 -25.68 -40.47
N ARG A 208 -14.87 -24.50 -41.09
CA ARG A 208 -15.95 -23.51 -40.97
C ARG A 208 -16.75 -23.37 -42.26
N GLY A 209 -16.58 -24.30 -43.20
CA GLY A 209 -17.27 -24.30 -44.49
C GLY A 209 -16.65 -23.35 -45.53
N GLY A 210 -15.45 -22.83 -45.28
CA GLY A 210 -14.66 -22.07 -46.24
C GLY A 210 -14.10 -22.94 -47.37
N TYR A 211 -13.76 -22.30 -48.47
CA TYR A 211 -13.16 -22.94 -49.66
C TYR A 211 -11.97 -22.09 -50.13
N PRO A 212 -10.86 -22.07 -49.39
CA PRO A 212 -9.74 -21.17 -49.69
C PRO A 212 -9.08 -21.53 -51.02
N SER A 213 -8.66 -20.49 -51.75
CA SER A 213 -7.61 -20.63 -52.76
C SER A 213 -6.28 -21.01 -52.11
N SER A 214 -5.31 -21.47 -52.90
CA SER A 214 -3.97 -21.80 -52.38
C SER A 214 -3.26 -20.60 -51.73
N GLU A 215 -3.56 -19.37 -52.17
CA GLU A 215 -2.99 -18.17 -51.55
C GLU A 215 -3.64 -17.87 -50.19
N GLU A 216 -4.96 -18.01 -50.09
CA GLU A 216 -5.70 -17.80 -48.85
C GLU A 216 -5.35 -18.85 -47.79
N ASP A 217 -5.21 -20.11 -48.19
CA ASP A 217 -4.76 -21.20 -47.30
C ASP A 217 -3.37 -20.90 -46.70
N LYS A 218 -2.45 -20.42 -47.55
CA LYS A 218 -1.13 -19.99 -47.09
C LYS A 218 -1.20 -18.83 -46.09
N ARG A 219 -1.98 -17.78 -46.41
CA ARG A 219 -2.16 -16.63 -45.50
C ARG A 219 -2.80 -17.05 -44.17
N TYR A 220 -3.76 -17.97 -44.22
CA TYR A 220 -4.39 -18.52 -43.03
C TYR A 220 -3.37 -19.28 -42.15
N GLY A 221 -2.45 -20.02 -42.77
CA GLY A 221 -1.33 -20.66 -42.07
C GLY A 221 -0.36 -19.67 -41.41
N GLU A 222 -0.09 -18.54 -42.06
CA GLU A 222 0.70 -17.43 -41.49
C GLU A 222 0.01 -16.81 -40.27
N LEU A 223 -1.29 -16.48 -40.40
CA LEU A 223 -2.11 -15.98 -39.29
C LEU A 223 -2.23 -16.98 -38.13
N THR A 224 -2.35 -18.26 -38.44
CA THR A 224 -2.36 -19.33 -37.44
C THR A 224 -1.05 -19.36 -36.64
N SER A 225 0.09 -19.17 -37.31
CA SER A 225 1.40 -19.13 -36.67
C SER A 225 1.56 -17.89 -35.79
N GLU A 226 1.06 -16.74 -36.25
CA GLU A 226 1.03 -15.51 -35.47
C GLU A 226 0.14 -15.63 -34.22
N LEU A 227 -1.10 -16.12 -34.39
CA LEU A 227 -2.04 -16.38 -33.30
C LEU A 227 -1.41 -17.29 -32.23
N ASN A 228 -0.78 -18.39 -32.66
CA ASN A 228 -0.08 -19.31 -31.77
C ASN A 228 1.08 -18.64 -31.03
N THR A 229 1.83 -17.77 -31.69
CA THR A 229 2.94 -17.03 -31.08
C THR A 229 2.41 -16.08 -30.00
N LEU A 230 1.37 -15.30 -30.32
CA LEU A 230 0.75 -14.36 -29.39
C LEU A 230 0.13 -15.07 -28.18
N GLY A 231 -0.70 -16.10 -28.41
CA GLY A 231 -1.35 -16.81 -27.31
C GLY A 231 -0.37 -17.56 -26.41
N ARG A 232 0.70 -18.15 -26.96
CA ARG A 232 1.75 -18.78 -26.15
C ARG A 232 2.55 -17.77 -25.33
N ASP A 233 2.79 -16.58 -25.86
CA ASP A 233 3.43 -15.51 -25.09
C ASP A 233 2.55 -15.05 -23.92
N VAL A 234 1.23 -14.90 -24.11
CA VAL A 234 0.28 -14.63 -23.02
C VAL A 234 0.36 -15.70 -21.94
N ILE A 235 0.28 -16.98 -22.33
CA ILE A 235 0.36 -18.11 -21.38
C ILE A 235 1.67 -18.09 -20.60
N LYS A 236 2.81 -17.90 -21.29
CA LYS A 236 4.13 -17.82 -20.67
C LYS A 236 4.21 -16.66 -19.67
N LYS A 237 3.76 -15.47 -20.05
CA LYS A 237 3.77 -14.29 -19.18
C LYS A 237 2.84 -14.44 -17.99
N TYR A 238 1.72 -15.14 -18.18
CA TYR A 238 0.82 -15.48 -17.09
C TYR A 238 1.51 -16.40 -16.07
N ASP A 239 2.22 -17.43 -16.54
CA ASP A 239 2.97 -18.33 -15.65
C ASP A 239 4.11 -17.64 -14.90
N GLU A 240 4.88 -16.79 -15.58
CA GLU A 240 5.92 -15.97 -14.96
C GLU A 240 5.33 -15.07 -13.85
N TYR A 241 4.22 -14.38 -14.15
CA TYR A 241 3.49 -13.55 -13.19
C TYR A 241 3.00 -14.36 -11.98
N ARG A 242 2.38 -15.52 -12.20
CA ARG A 242 1.83 -16.37 -11.13
C ARG A 242 2.92 -16.95 -10.22
N LEU A 243 4.04 -17.37 -10.79
CA LEU A 243 5.19 -17.83 -10.02
C LEU A 243 5.77 -16.71 -9.15
N ALA A 244 5.84 -15.48 -9.68
CA ALA A 244 6.30 -14.34 -8.90
C ALA A 244 5.35 -13.99 -7.76
N ILE A 245 4.02 -14.02 -7.99
CA ILE A 245 3.02 -13.86 -6.93
C ILE A 245 3.27 -14.87 -5.80
N LYS A 246 3.42 -16.15 -6.14
CA LYS A 246 3.67 -17.19 -5.14
C LYS A 246 4.96 -16.96 -4.36
N ARG A 247 6.00 -16.47 -5.02
CA ARG A 247 7.29 -16.18 -4.38
C ARG A 247 7.24 -14.95 -3.48
N VAL A 248 6.62 -13.86 -3.93
CA VAL A 248 6.63 -12.56 -3.23
C VAL A 248 5.55 -12.48 -2.16
N LEU A 249 4.33 -12.92 -2.48
CA LEU A 249 3.18 -12.84 -1.58
C LEU A 249 2.96 -14.11 -0.77
N SER A 250 3.63 -15.22 -1.11
CA SER A 250 3.47 -16.53 -0.45
C SER A 250 2.04 -17.09 -0.54
N ILE A 251 1.36 -16.86 -1.67
CA ILE A 251 -0.01 -17.31 -1.98
C ILE A 251 0.00 -18.36 -3.10
#